data_AF-A0AAU3UYM0-F1
#
_entry.id   AF-A0AAU3UYM0-F1
#
_cell.length_a   1.000
_cell.length_b   1.000
_cell.length_c   1.000
_cell.angle_alpha   90.00
_cell.angle_beta   90.00
_cell.angle_gamma   90.00
#
_symmetry.space_group_name_H-M   'P 1'
#
loop_
_entity.id
_entity.type
_entity.pdbx_description
1 polymer ?
#
loop_
_entity_poly.entity_id
_entity_poly.type
_entity_poly.pdbx_seq_one_letter_code
_entity_poly.pdbx_strand_id
1 'polypeptide(L)'
;MTNRSRQAATLARLLTERTGRPVRQSYDGPRQARYGGWHLEWVDGPTIETMRALASEYIGRFPDLEVDEFRFSRSRTEFADAVALLLWLDTDLDAVLRYAPTFWFGGLAFERVEDPDRAPEVWQARARTLHALVDQAAERDTRISEPGPHRVVGEDLADHIRTDGWDATLQWLDSQAGPRTRHLRVVE
;
A
#
# COMPACT_ATOMS: atom_id res chain seq x y z
N MET A 1 -8.70 33.15 3.52
CA MET A 1 -8.95 31.74 3.89
C MET A 1 -10.42 31.61 4.29
N THR A 2 -11.21 30.77 3.62
CA THR A 2 -12.68 30.70 3.84
C THR A 2 -13.03 29.82 5.04
N ASN A 3 -14.30 29.84 5.49
CA ASN A 3 -14.76 28.95 6.57
C ASN A 3 -14.55 27.48 6.20
N ARG A 4 -14.89 27.10 4.96
CA ARG A 4 -14.67 25.76 4.40
C ARG A 4 -13.22 25.33 4.45
N SER A 5 -12.26 26.20 4.12
CA SER A 5 -10.82 25.87 4.24
C SER A 5 -10.40 25.54 5.67
N ARG A 6 -10.92 26.28 6.67
CA ARG A 6 -10.62 26.01 8.08
C ARG A 6 -11.23 24.70 8.56
N GLN A 7 -12.47 24.41 8.15
CA GLN A 7 -13.14 23.16 8.49
C GLN A 7 -12.42 21.96 7.84
N ALA A 8 -12.02 22.07 6.57
CA ALA A 8 -11.28 21.00 5.87
C ALA A 8 -9.92 20.72 6.52
N ALA A 9 -9.18 21.77 6.89
CA ALA A 9 -7.92 21.63 7.63
C ALA A 9 -8.14 21.00 9.02
N THR A 10 -9.24 21.33 9.70
CA THR A 10 -9.59 20.73 10.98
C THR A 10 -9.94 19.26 10.84
N LEU A 11 -10.70 18.89 9.79
CA LEU A 11 -10.99 17.50 9.46
C LEU A 11 -9.70 16.70 9.21
N ALA A 12 -8.79 17.21 8.38
CA ALA A 12 -7.51 16.55 8.10
C ALA A 12 -6.67 16.34 9.37
N ARG A 13 -6.66 17.33 10.29
CA ARG A 13 -6.02 17.18 11.60
C ARG A 13 -6.66 16.08 12.45
N LEU A 14 -7.99 16.03 12.53
CA LEU A 14 -8.69 14.98 13.29
C LEU A 14 -8.41 13.59 12.71
N LEU A 15 -8.39 13.46 11.38
CA LEU A 15 -8.03 12.19 10.72
C LEU A 15 -6.58 11.81 11.00
N THR A 16 -5.68 12.80 11.04
CA THR A 16 -4.27 12.57 11.42
C THR A 16 -4.16 12.05 12.85
N GLU A 17 -4.86 12.67 13.80
CA GLU A 17 -4.90 12.23 15.20
C GLU A 17 -5.51 10.83 15.34
N ARG A 18 -6.57 10.53 14.58
CA ARG A 18 -7.29 9.26 14.66
C ARG A 18 -6.50 8.08 14.11
N THR A 19 -5.77 8.31 13.02
CA THR A 19 -5.04 7.25 12.29
C THR A 19 -3.57 7.17 12.68
N GLY A 20 -3.01 8.25 13.24
CA GLY A 20 -1.57 8.42 13.41
C GLY A 20 -0.83 8.63 12.07
N ARG A 21 -1.55 8.94 10.98
CA ARG A 21 -0.99 9.20 9.64
C ARG A 21 -1.12 10.65 9.27
N PRO A 22 -0.06 11.33 8.81
CA PRO A 22 -0.21 12.69 8.28
C PRO A 22 -1.20 12.72 7.11
N VAL A 23 -2.33 13.40 7.30
CA VAL A 23 -3.32 13.66 6.26
C VAL A 23 -3.18 15.10 5.79
N ARG A 24 -2.89 15.28 4.50
CA ARG A 24 -2.80 16.58 3.84
C ARG A 24 -4.14 16.93 3.21
N GLN A 25 -4.55 18.20 3.29
CA GLN A 25 -5.67 18.71 2.53
C GLN A 25 -5.21 19.65 1.41
N SER A 26 -5.85 19.57 0.24
CA SER A 26 -5.74 20.57 -0.80
C SER A 26 -7.11 20.93 -1.36
N TYR A 27 -7.19 22.07 -2.05
CA TYR A 27 -8.36 22.47 -2.82
C TYR A 27 -7.93 22.72 -4.26
N ASP A 28 -8.40 21.88 -5.17
CA ASP A 28 -7.91 21.85 -6.55
C ASP A 28 -8.82 22.65 -7.49
N GLY A 29 -9.50 23.68 -6.94
CA GLY A 29 -10.48 24.50 -7.66
C GLY A 29 -11.91 23.94 -7.60
N PRO A 30 -12.87 24.58 -8.31
CA PRO A 30 -14.25 24.08 -8.39
C PRO A 30 -14.32 22.67 -8.96
N ARG A 31 -15.25 21.85 -8.47
CA ARG A 31 -15.42 20.48 -8.96
C ARG A 31 -15.94 20.45 -10.41
N GLN A 32 -15.25 19.73 -11.27
CA GLN A 32 -15.60 19.49 -12.67
C GLN A 32 -15.47 18.00 -12.99
N ALA A 33 -16.59 17.28 -13.13
CA ALA A 33 -16.64 15.84 -13.40
C ALA A 33 -15.71 15.00 -12.50
N ARG A 34 -14.46 14.75 -12.93
CA ARG A 34 -13.43 13.95 -12.24
C ARG A 34 -12.33 14.77 -11.54
N TYR A 35 -12.34 16.10 -11.68
CA TYR A 35 -11.28 17.00 -11.21
C TYR A 35 -11.85 18.09 -10.28
N GLY A 36 -10.95 18.75 -9.54
CA GLY A 36 -11.30 19.81 -8.59
C GLY A 36 -11.92 19.30 -7.29
N GLY A 37 -12.37 20.23 -6.46
CA GLY A 37 -12.93 19.98 -5.14
C GLY A 37 -11.86 19.88 -4.04
N TRP A 38 -12.32 19.48 -2.86
CA TRP A 38 -11.43 19.19 -1.75
C TRP A 38 -10.75 17.84 -1.97
N HIS A 39 -9.51 17.73 -1.55
CA HIS A 39 -8.71 16.51 -1.68
C HIS A 39 -8.03 16.23 -0.35
N LEU A 40 -8.17 15.00 0.13
CA LEU A 40 -7.44 14.46 1.27
C LEU A 40 -6.47 13.39 0.79
N GLU A 41 -5.20 13.59 1.11
CA GLU A 41 -4.11 12.70 0.72
C GLU A 41 -3.33 12.25 1.95
N TRP A 42 -2.98 10.97 2.00
CA TRP A 42 -2.08 10.40 3.00
C TRP A 42 -1.17 9.36 2.35
N VAL A 43 -0.11 8.97 3.05
CA VAL A 43 0.87 7.97 2.60
C VAL A 43 0.71 6.72 3.46
N ASP A 44 0.64 5.56 2.79
CA ASP A 44 0.45 4.25 3.41
C ASP A 44 -0.80 4.24 4.32
N GLY A 45 -0.82 3.50 5.42
CA GLY A 45 -1.90 3.62 6.40
C GLY A 45 -3.24 2.98 6.00
N PRO A 46 -4.40 3.51 6.44
CA PRO A 46 -5.70 2.88 6.18
C PRO A 46 -6.13 2.96 4.71
N THR A 47 -7.03 2.07 4.30
CA THR A 47 -7.59 2.06 2.94
C THR A 47 -8.40 3.32 2.65
N ILE A 48 -8.67 3.60 1.37
CA ILE A 48 -9.53 4.72 0.98
C ILE A 48 -10.95 4.57 1.57
N GLU A 49 -11.47 3.35 1.61
CA GLU A 49 -12.78 3.05 2.19
C GLU A 49 -12.80 3.36 3.69
N THR A 50 -11.80 2.88 4.44
CA THR A 50 -11.68 3.19 5.86
C THR A 50 -11.54 4.70 6.10
N MET A 51 -10.69 5.39 5.34
CA MET A 51 -10.50 6.84 5.52
C MET A 51 -11.78 7.63 5.21
N ARG A 52 -12.56 7.20 4.22
CA ARG A 52 -13.87 7.79 3.91
C ARG A 52 -14.87 7.56 5.04
N ALA A 53 -14.90 6.36 5.63
CA ALA A 53 -15.73 6.06 6.78
C ALA A 53 -15.36 6.96 7.98
N LEU A 54 -14.07 7.07 8.31
CA LEU A 54 -13.57 7.94 9.36
C LEU A 54 -13.91 9.42 9.11
N ALA A 55 -13.80 9.89 7.86
CA ALA A 55 -14.19 11.26 7.51
C ALA A 55 -15.69 11.50 7.74
N SER A 56 -16.51 10.48 7.45
CA SER A 56 -17.97 10.53 7.66
C SER A 56 -18.36 10.62 9.14
N GLU A 57 -17.60 9.97 10.04
CA GLU A 57 -17.82 10.10 11.49
C GLU A 57 -17.64 11.55 12.00
N TYR A 58 -16.73 12.31 11.38
CA TYR A 58 -16.43 13.68 11.81
C TYR A 58 -17.22 14.75 11.06
N ILE A 59 -17.81 14.45 9.90
CA ILE A 59 -18.38 15.47 9.01
C ILE A 59 -19.51 16.28 9.66
N GLY A 60 -20.29 15.66 10.56
CA GLY A 60 -21.38 16.35 11.27
C GLY A 60 -20.92 17.53 12.16
N ARG A 61 -19.61 17.67 12.39
CA ARG A 61 -19.01 18.81 13.10
C ARG A 61 -18.72 20.01 12.18
N PHE A 62 -18.88 19.86 10.88
CA PHE A 62 -18.45 20.80 9.84
C PHE A 62 -19.62 21.13 8.90
N PRO A 63 -20.50 22.09 9.26
CA PRO A 63 -21.75 22.33 8.54
C PRO A 63 -21.58 22.84 7.10
N ASP A 64 -20.39 23.31 6.71
CA ASP A 64 -20.14 23.81 5.36
C ASP A 64 -19.45 22.78 4.45
N LEU A 65 -19.30 21.53 4.92
CA LEU A 65 -18.63 20.45 4.20
C LEU A 65 -19.53 19.21 4.11
N GLU A 66 -19.43 18.50 2.99
CA GLU A 66 -19.99 17.16 2.84
C GLU A 66 -18.86 16.18 2.46
N VAL A 67 -18.92 14.92 2.92
CA VAL A 67 -17.86 13.92 2.63
C VAL A 67 -17.71 13.70 1.13
N ASP A 68 -18.83 13.69 0.40
CA ASP A 68 -18.83 13.44 -1.03
C ASP A 68 -18.17 14.55 -1.85
N GLU A 69 -17.93 15.73 -1.25
CA GLU A 69 -17.14 16.81 -1.85
C GLU A 69 -15.64 16.51 -1.85
N PHE A 70 -15.18 15.55 -1.04
CA PHE A 70 -13.78 15.17 -0.93
C PHE A 70 -13.42 14.06 -1.91
N ARG A 71 -12.30 14.26 -2.59
CA ARG A 71 -11.51 13.19 -3.20
C ARG A 71 -10.55 12.64 -2.17
N PHE A 72 -10.30 11.35 -2.24
CA PHE A 72 -9.41 10.63 -1.33
C PHE A 72 -8.32 9.98 -2.17
N SER A 73 -7.07 10.21 -1.81
CA SER A 73 -5.91 9.57 -2.42
C SER A 73 -5.02 8.98 -1.36
N ARG A 74 -4.61 7.74 -1.58
CA ARG A 74 -3.64 7.04 -0.75
C ARG A 74 -2.40 6.83 -1.59
N SER A 75 -1.38 7.64 -1.32
CA SER A 75 -0.04 7.47 -1.88
C SER A 75 0.63 6.28 -1.19
N ARG A 76 1.59 5.65 -1.88
CA ARG A 76 2.23 4.41 -1.42
C ARG A 76 3.73 4.50 -1.49
N THR A 77 4.40 3.91 -0.52
CA THR A 77 5.83 3.62 -0.59
C THR A 77 6.07 2.27 -1.25
N GLU A 78 7.20 2.08 -1.92
CA GLU A 78 7.57 0.79 -2.52
C GLU A 78 7.64 -0.32 -1.46
N PHE A 79 8.07 0.03 -0.24
CA PHE A 79 8.08 -0.86 0.89
C PHE A 79 6.66 -1.29 1.31
N ALA A 80 5.73 -0.35 1.45
CA ALA A 80 4.34 -0.66 1.80
C ALA A 80 3.64 -1.48 0.71
N ASP A 81 3.94 -1.23 -0.56
CA ASP A 81 3.49 -2.05 -1.69
C ASP A 81 3.96 -3.51 -1.54
N ALA A 82 5.23 -3.73 -1.18
CA ALA A 82 5.77 -5.07 -0.96
C ALA A 82 5.13 -5.77 0.24
N VAL A 83 4.91 -5.07 1.36
CA VAL A 83 4.21 -5.64 2.53
C VAL A 83 2.76 -5.97 2.19
N ALA A 84 2.05 -5.04 1.54
CA ALA A 84 0.66 -5.24 1.12
C ALA A 84 0.53 -6.44 0.18
N LEU A 85 1.46 -6.60 -0.76
CA LEU A 85 1.50 -7.77 -1.62
C LEU A 85 1.56 -9.06 -0.79
N LEU A 86 2.57 -9.20 0.08
CA LEU A 86 2.76 -10.42 0.86
C LEU A 86 1.57 -10.74 1.76
N LEU A 87 0.99 -9.74 2.42
CA LEU A 87 -0.22 -9.91 3.24
C LEU A 87 -1.43 -10.32 2.41
N TRP A 88 -1.58 -9.76 1.21
CA TRP A 88 -2.69 -10.14 0.34
C TRP A 88 -2.55 -11.59 -0.14
N LEU A 89 -1.35 -12.01 -0.54
CA LEU A 89 -1.09 -13.39 -0.96
C LEU A 89 -1.31 -14.42 0.15
N ASP A 90 -1.04 -14.03 1.39
CA ASP A 90 -1.31 -14.87 2.57
C ASP A 90 -2.81 -15.16 2.76
N THR A 91 -3.66 -14.23 2.31
CA THR A 91 -5.13 -14.35 2.43
C THR A 91 -5.82 -14.89 1.16
N ASP A 92 -5.25 -14.67 -0.02
CA ASP A 92 -5.83 -15.02 -1.32
C ASP A 92 -4.72 -15.44 -2.30
N LEU A 93 -4.18 -16.65 -2.13
CA LEU A 93 -3.11 -17.17 -2.98
C LEU A 93 -3.55 -17.31 -4.45
N ASP A 94 -4.85 -17.57 -4.69
CA ASP A 94 -5.41 -17.65 -6.03
C ASP A 94 -5.32 -16.30 -6.78
N ALA A 95 -5.16 -15.18 -6.06
CA ALA A 95 -4.89 -13.89 -6.68
C ALA A 95 -3.61 -13.91 -7.53
N VAL A 96 -2.57 -14.65 -7.10
CA VAL A 96 -1.34 -14.85 -7.88
C VAL A 96 -1.68 -15.46 -9.22
N LEU A 97 -2.46 -16.54 -9.23
CA LEU A 97 -2.80 -17.27 -10.45
C LEU A 97 -3.67 -16.43 -11.40
N ARG A 98 -4.54 -15.59 -10.84
CA ARG A 98 -5.42 -14.71 -11.64
C ARG A 98 -4.69 -13.50 -12.24
N TYR A 99 -3.68 -12.94 -11.57
CA TYR A 99 -3.12 -11.64 -11.95
C TYR A 99 -1.60 -11.62 -12.26
N ALA A 100 -0.87 -12.71 -12.03
CA ALA A 100 0.58 -12.82 -12.29
C ALA A 100 1.06 -12.42 -13.68
N PRO A 101 0.36 -12.73 -14.79
CA PRO A 101 0.91 -12.45 -16.11
C PRO A 101 0.84 -10.98 -16.53
N THR A 102 0.12 -10.12 -15.79
CA THR A 102 -0.39 -8.87 -16.39
C THR A 102 -0.10 -7.61 -15.59
N PHE A 103 0.10 -7.68 -14.28
CA PHE A 103 0.28 -6.48 -13.46
C PHE A 103 1.24 -6.70 -12.30
N TRP A 104 2.06 -5.68 -12.03
CA TRP A 104 2.70 -5.55 -10.73
C TRP A 104 1.62 -5.49 -9.65
N PHE A 105 1.54 -6.56 -8.87
CA PHE A 105 0.48 -6.81 -7.89
C PHE A 105 0.37 -5.74 -6.78
N GLY A 106 1.42 -4.93 -6.58
CA GLY A 106 1.46 -3.91 -5.54
C GLY A 106 0.28 -2.94 -5.60
N GLY A 107 -0.21 -2.58 -6.80
CA GLY A 107 -1.35 -1.66 -6.95
C GLY A 107 -2.63 -2.17 -6.31
N LEU A 108 -3.07 -3.36 -6.74
CA LEU A 108 -4.31 -3.96 -6.26
C LEU A 108 -4.20 -4.43 -4.81
N ALA A 109 -3.05 -5.00 -4.43
CA ALA A 109 -2.81 -5.42 -3.05
C ALA A 109 -2.87 -4.23 -2.10
N PHE A 110 -2.21 -3.12 -2.45
CA PHE A 110 -2.19 -1.91 -1.64
C PHE A 110 -3.59 -1.31 -1.47
N GLU A 111 -4.44 -1.34 -2.49
CA GLU A 111 -5.84 -0.89 -2.36
C GLU A 111 -6.65 -1.71 -1.35
N ARG A 112 -6.31 -3.00 -1.18
CA ARG A 112 -7.04 -3.96 -0.35
C ARG A 112 -6.49 -4.09 1.07
N VAL A 113 -5.19 -3.82 1.27
CA VAL A 113 -4.53 -4.02 2.56
C VAL A 113 -4.49 -2.73 3.38
N GLU A 114 -5.00 -2.84 4.60
CA GLU A 114 -5.00 -1.79 5.62
C GLU A 114 -3.67 -1.76 6.38
N ASP A 115 -3.15 -0.55 6.60
CA ASP A 115 -1.95 -0.27 7.42
C ASP A 115 -0.76 -1.24 7.18
N PRO A 116 -0.28 -1.41 5.93
CA PRO A 116 0.79 -2.37 5.60
C PRO A 116 2.07 -2.11 6.39
N ASP A 117 2.37 -0.87 6.73
CA ASP A 117 3.56 -0.52 7.52
C ASP A 117 3.41 -0.80 9.03
N ARG A 118 2.22 -1.22 9.48
CA ARG A 118 1.98 -1.77 10.83
C ARG A 118 1.90 -3.29 10.86
N ALA A 119 2.17 -3.95 9.74
CA ALA A 119 2.20 -5.40 9.68
C ALA A 119 3.19 -5.98 10.71
N PRO A 120 2.97 -7.22 11.20
CA PRO A 120 3.94 -7.91 12.05
C PRO A 120 5.36 -7.90 11.46
N GLU A 121 6.37 -7.85 12.34
CA GLU A 121 7.79 -7.69 11.94
C GLU A 121 8.27 -8.74 10.92
N VAL A 122 7.74 -9.96 10.98
CA VAL A 122 8.05 -11.03 10.01
C VAL A 122 7.67 -10.63 8.57
N TRP A 123 6.53 -9.97 8.39
CA TRP A 123 6.08 -9.48 7.08
C TRP A 123 6.89 -8.30 6.62
N GLN A 124 7.25 -7.40 7.53
CA GLN A 124 8.14 -6.29 7.24
C GLN A 124 9.54 -6.78 6.81
N ALA A 125 10.06 -7.80 7.49
CA ALA A 125 11.35 -8.41 7.14
C ALA A 125 11.32 -9.05 5.74
N ARG A 126 10.27 -9.83 5.44
CA ARG A 126 10.08 -10.44 4.11
C ARG A 126 9.90 -9.40 3.02
N ALA A 127 9.19 -8.30 3.29
CA ALA A 127 9.05 -7.20 2.34
C ALA A 127 10.39 -6.49 2.06
N ARG A 128 11.25 -6.33 3.08
CA ARG A 128 12.63 -5.81 2.87
C ARG A 128 13.44 -6.75 1.99
N THR A 129 13.33 -8.06 2.20
CA THR A 129 13.94 -9.05 1.31
C THR A 129 13.42 -8.90 -0.12
N LEU A 130 12.11 -8.85 -0.30
CA LEU A 130 11.50 -8.73 -1.62
C LEU A 130 11.98 -7.46 -2.33
N HIS A 131 12.07 -6.34 -1.62
CA HIS A 131 12.60 -5.09 -2.15
C HIS A 131 14.09 -5.20 -2.53
N ALA A 132 14.92 -5.83 -1.69
CA ALA A 132 16.32 -6.07 -2.00
C ALA A 132 16.52 -6.96 -3.24
N LEU A 133 15.59 -7.90 -3.51
CA LEU A 133 15.59 -8.68 -4.75
C LEU A 133 15.28 -7.80 -5.96
N VAL A 134 14.37 -6.81 -5.82
CA VAL A 134 14.09 -5.84 -6.89
C VAL A 134 15.31 -4.99 -7.19
N ASP A 135 16.00 -4.49 -6.16
CA ASP A 135 17.24 -3.72 -6.33
C ASP A 135 18.30 -4.54 -7.07
N GLN A 136 18.50 -5.81 -6.66
CA GLN A 136 19.44 -6.71 -7.32
C GLN A 136 19.05 -7.01 -8.77
N ALA A 137 17.76 -7.13 -9.08
CA ALA A 137 17.28 -7.29 -10.45
C ALA A 137 17.54 -6.01 -11.27
N ALA A 138 17.33 -4.84 -10.68
CA ALA A 138 17.56 -3.54 -11.32
C ALA A 138 19.05 -3.33 -11.67
N GLU A 139 19.96 -3.79 -10.82
CA GLU A 139 21.40 -3.72 -11.07
C GLU A 139 21.84 -4.64 -12.23
N ARG A 140 21.15 -5.76 -12.43
CA ARG A 140 21.43 -6.72 -13.51
C ARG A 140 20.84 -6.27 -14.84
N ASP A 141 19.68 -5.63 -14.81
CA ASP A 141 18.97 -5.15 -15.98
C ASP A 141 19.46 -3.75 -16.41
N THR A 142 20.51 -3.74 -17.24
CA THR A 142 21.04 -2.51 -17.84
C THR A 142 20.34 -2.14 -19.16
N ARG A 143 19.29 -2.88 -19.57
CA ARG A 143 18.70 -2.75 -20.91
C ARG A 143 17.27 -2.20 -20.82
N ILE A 144 17.07 -1.04 -21.46
CA ILE A 144 15.80 -0.28 -21.49
C ILE A 144 14.61 -1.08 -22.12
N SER A 145 14.87 -2.24 -22.73
CA SER A 145 13.88 -3.00 -23.51
C SER A 145 13.31 -4.23 -22.80
N GLU A 146 13.77 -4.55 -21.58
CA GLU A 146 13.37 -5.76 -20.83
C GLU A 146 12.29 -5.43 -19.78
N PRO A 147 11.51 -6.43 -19.32
CA PRO A 147 10.53 -6.22 -18.26
C PRO A 147 11.23 -5.66 -17.01
N GLY A 148 10.78 -4.49 -16.52
CA GLY A 148 11.43 -3.82 -15.40
C GLY A 148 11.58 -4.71 -14.15
N PRO A 149 12.50 -4.39 -13.23
CA PRO A 149 12.96 -5.29 -12.16
C PRO A 149 11.86 -5.82 -11.25
N HIS A 150 10.83 -5.00 -11.02
CA HIS A 150 9.61 -5.39 -10.31
C HIS A 150 8.91 -6.59 -10.97
N ARG A 151 8.79 -6.59 -12.30
CA ARG A 151 8.14 -7.68 -13.01
C ARG A 151 8.93 -8.97 -12.88
N VAL A 152 10.25 -8.93 -13.01
CA VAL A 152 11.13 -10.10 -12.86
C VAL A 152 10.94 -10.73 -11.47
N VAL A 153 11.04 -9.95 -10.41
CA VAL A 153 10.87 -10.45 -9.03
C VAL A 153 9.45 -10.95 -8.77
N GLY A 154 8.44 -10.31 -9.37
CA GLY A 154 7.06 -10.76 -9.29
C GLY A 154 6.83 -12.10 -10.00
N GLU A 155 7.46 -12.32 -11.15
CA GLU A 155 7.44 -13.59 -11.88
C GLU A 155 8.16 -14.70 -11.09
N ASP A 156 9.35 -14.41 -10.54
CA ASP A 156 10.08 -15.34 -9.67
C ASP A 156 9.27 -15.74 -8.43
N LEU A 157 8.62 -14.77 -7.77
CA LEU A 157 7.75 -15.03 -6.62
C LEU A 157 6.56 -15.91 -7.03
N ALA A 158 5.92 -15.61 -8.16
CA ALA A 158 4.80 -16.39 -8.66
C ALA A 158 5.22 -17.83 -9.03
N ASP A 159 6.42 -18.00 -9.58
CA ASP A 159 6.95 -19.32 -9.95
C ASP A 159 7.29 -20.17 -8.72
N HIS A 160 7.88 -19.58 -7.68
CA HIS A 160 8.06 -20.27 -6.39
C HIS A 160 6.72 -20.68 -5.78
N ILE A 161 5.70 -19.81 -5.82
CA ILE A 161 4.37 -20.13 -5.31
C ILE A 161 3.74 -21.31 -6.07
N ARG A 162 3.86 -21.33 -7.39
CA ARG A 162 3.31 -22.42 -8.23
C ARG A 162 4.04 -23.75 -8.04
N THR A 163 5.36 -23.68 -7.88
CA THR A 163 6.22 -24.88 -7.89
C THR A 163 6.34 -25.48 -6.50
N ASP A 164 6.60 -24.64 -5.50
CA ASP A 164 6.98 -25.06 -4.15
C ASP A 164 5.86 -24.82 -3.13
N GLY A 165 4.89 -23.96 -3.46
CA GLY A 165 3.81 -23.55 -2.56
C GLY A 165 4.18 -22.32 -1.71
N TRP A 166 3.17 -21.73 -1.05
CA TRP A 166 3.34 -20.48 -0.32
C TRP A 166 4.31 -20.59 0.86
N ASP A 167 4.17 -21.63 1.69
CA ASP A 167 5.05 -21.83 2.85
C ASP A 167 6.53 -21.97 2.46
N ALA A 168 6.82 -22.71 1.39
CA ALA A 168 8.17 -22.85 0.86
C ALA A 168 8.68 -21.53 0.26
N THR A 169 7.81 -20.76 -0.39
CA THR A 169 8.12 -19.40 -0.88
C THR A 169 8.50 -18.47 0.28
N LEU A 170 7.77 -18.52 1.39
CA LEU A 170 8.07 -17.74 2.59
C LEU A 170 9.43 -18.14 3.20
N GLN A 171 9.73 -19.43 3.27
CA GLN A 171 11.05 -19.92 3.71
C GLN A 171 12.16 -19.49 2.76
N TRP A 172 11.91 -19.48 1.45
CA TRP A 172 12.83 -18.95 0.46
C TRP A 172 13.12 -17.46 0.72
N LEU A 173 12.10 -16.62 0.88
CA LEU A 173 12.28 -15.21 1.25
C LEU A 173 13.08 -15.05 2.56
N ASP A 174 12.77 -15.85 3.58
CA ASP A 174 13.49 -15.82 4.85
C ASP A 174 14.97 -16.21 4.67
N SER A 175 15.27 -17.13 3.74
CA SER A 175 16.65 -17.54 3.43
C SER A 175 17.46 -16.50 2.66
N GLN A 176 16.80 -15.66 1.85
CA GLN A 176 17.43 -14.56 1.11
C GLN A 176 17.83 -13.39 2.03
N ALA A 177 17.26 -13.30 3.24
CA ALA A 177 17.56 -12.22 4.19
C ALA A 177 19.01 -12.26 4.77
N GLY A 178 19.81 -13.27 4.39
CA GLY A 178 21.21 -13.42 4.79
C GLY A 178 21.42 -13.88 6.25
N PRO A 179 22.66 -14.24 6.64
CA PRO A 179 22.97 -14.87 7.93
C PRO A 179 22.74 -13.98 9.18
N ARG A 180 22.29 -12.73 9.01
CA ARG A 180 21.98 -11.82 10.13
C ARG A 180 20.53 -11.93 10.63
N THR A 181 19.68 -12.67 9.94
CA THR A 181 18.27 -12.77 10.28
C THR A 181 18.02 -14.13 10.94
N ARG A 182 18.05 -14.18 12.28
CA ARG A 182 17.60 -15.37 13.03
C ARG A 182 16.21 -15.75 12.52
N HIS A 183 16.00 -17.00 12.11
CA HIS A 183 14.73 -17.53 11.63
C HIS A 183 13.55 -16.99 12.44
N LEU A 184 12.78 -16.06 11.86
CA LEU A 184 11.60 -15.50 12.48
C LEU A 184 10.46 -16.50 12.27
N ARG A 185 9.97 -17.09 13.35
CA ARG A 185 8.73 -17.88 13.32
C ARG A 185 7.56 -16.96 13.66
N VAL A 186 6.46 -17.10 12.91
CA VAL A 186 5.17 -16.55 13.30
C VAL A 186 4.75 -17.26 14.59
N VAL A 187 4.49 -16.51 15.65
CA VAL A 187 3.85 -17.04 16.86
C VAL A 187 2.37 -16.75 16.69
N GLU A 188 1.56 -17.81 16.56
CA GLU A 188 0.09 -17.74 16.52
C GLU A 188 -0.50 -17.38 17.88
#